data_AF-A0A1I2T6W2-F1
#
_entry.id   AF-A0A1I2T6W2-F1
#
_cell.length_a   1.000
_cell.length_b   1.000
_cell.length_c   1.000
_cell.angle_alpha   90.00
_cell.angle_beta   90.00
_cell.angle_gamma   90.00
#
_symmetry.space_group_name_H-M   'P 1'
#
loop_
_entity.id
_entity.type
_entity.pdbx_description
1 polymer ?
#
loop_
_entity_poly.entity_id
_entity_poly.type
_entity_poly.pdbx_seq_one_letter_code
_entity_poly.pdbx_strand_id
1 'polypeptide(L)'
;MNDQYYDIERRTAIKEEARMFRRKLISYEQAEIIYSISHRKIRDLAEAAGAVYRFNDVNVRINKEILDEYLERFRLPENPNVKI
;
A
#
# COMPACT_ATOMS: atom_id res chain seq x y z
N MET A 1 7.83 -27.17 -29.40
CA MET A 1 8.04 -25.70 -29.35
C MET A 1 6.94 -24.94 -28.60
N ASN A 2 5.83 -25.57 -28.20
CA ASN A 2 4.72 -24.88 -27.53
C ASN A 2 4.87 -24.83 -25.99
N ASP A 3 5.52 -25.82 -25.36
CA ASP A 3 5.67 -25.86 -23.89
C ASP A 3 6.57 -24.76 -23.31
N GLN A 4 7.61 -24.33 -24.06
CA GLN A 4 8.48 -23.23 -23.62
C GLN A 4 7.75 -21.88 -23.63
N TYR A 5 6.80 -21.67 -24.54
CA TYR A 5 6.06 -20.40 -24.64
C TYR A 5 5.11 -20.22 -23.45
N TYR A 6 4.36 -21.27 -23.10
CA TYR A 6 3.47 -21.26 -21.93
C TYR A 6 4.23 -21.14 -20.58
N ASP A 7 5.45 -21.66 -20.49
CA ASP A 7 6.30 -21.47 -19.29
C ASP A 7 6.76 -20.01 -19.13
N ILE A 8 7.13 -19.34 -20.23
CA ILE A 8 7.55 -17.94 -20.21
C ILE A 8 6.40 -17.02 -19.81
N GLU A 9 5.21 -17.19 -20.37
CA GLU A 9 4.02 -16.40 -20.00
C GLU A 9 3.66 -16.58 -18.52
N ARG A 10 3.63 -17.83 -18.04
CA ARG A 10 3.32 -18.15 -16.64
C ARG A 10 4.34 -17.53 -15.67
N ARG A 11 5.64 -17.62 -15.98
CA ARG A 11 6.71 -17.02 -15.15
C ARG A 11 6.67 -15.50 -15.18
N THR A 12 6.24 -14.91 -16.30
CA THR A 12 6.06 -13.46 -16.42
C THR A 12 4.88 -12.98 -15.57
N ALA A 13 3.73 -13.67 -15.64
CA ALA A 13 2.57 -13.37 -14.81
C ALA A 13 2.88 -13.46 -13.30
N ILE A 14 3.55 -14.53 -12.86
CA ILE A 14 3.98 -14.69 -11.45
C ILE A 14 4.93 -13.55 -11.03
N LYS A 15 5.85 -13.14 -11.91
CA LYS A 15 6.76 -12.01 -11.63
C LYS A 15 6.02 -10.68 -11.54
N GLU A 16 5.01 -10.46 -12.39
CA GLU A 16 4.19 -9.25 -12.37
C GLU A 16 3.30 -9.17 -11.14
N GLU A 17 2.67 -10.28 -10.75
CA GLU A 17 1.88 -10.38 -9.52
C GLU A 17 2.75 -10.12 -8.29
N ALA A 18 3.94 -10.73 -8.22
CA ALA A 18 4.91 -10.44 -7.17
C ALA A 18 5.40 -8.98 -7.19
N ARG A 19 5.52 -8.37 -8.37
CA ARG A 19 5.84 -6.93 -8.50
C ARG A 19 4.70 -6.04 -8.03
N MET A 20 3.45 -6.38 -8.35
CA MET A 20 2.27 -5.68 -7.84
C MET A 20 2.22 -5.76 -6.32
N PHE A 21 2.42 -6.94 -5.74
CA PHE A 21 2.47 -7.13 -4.30
C PHE A 21 3.57 -6.28 -3.64
N ARG A 22 4.76 -6.21 -4.25
CA ARG A 22 5.86 -5.34 -3.80
C ARG A 22 5.53 -3.85 -3.88
N ARG A 23 4.71 -3.42 -4.85
CA ARG A 23 4.26 -2.02 -4.97
C ARG A 23 3.20 -1.65 -3.95
N LYS A 24 2.41 -2.62 -3.47
CA LYS A 24 1.37 -2.42 -2.46
C LYS A 24 1.92 -2.26 -1.04
N LEU A 25 3.10 -2.83 -0.75
CA LEU A 25 3.71 -2.84 0.58
C LEU A 25 4.89 -1.85 0.66
N ILE A 26 4.65 -0.70 1.27
CA ILE A 26 5.64 0.39 1.41
C ILE A 26 6.27 0.39 2.81
N SER A 27 7.50 0.89 2.95
CA SER A 27 8.09 1.15 4.28
C SER A 27 7.49 2.42 4.91
N TYR A 28 7.73 2.65 6.21
CA TYR A 28 7.36 3.91 6.85
C TYR A 28 8.01 5.12 6.18
N GLU A 29 9.32 5.05 5.87
CA GLU A 29 10.03 6.13 5.18
C GLU A 29 9.39 6.46 3.82
N GLN A 30 8.97 5.44 3.05
CA GLN A 30 8.27 5.65 1.79
C GLN A 30 6.89 6.29 2.02
N ALA A 31 6.17 5.85 3.05
CA ALA A 31 4.86 6.40 3.39
C ALA A 31 4.95 7.88 3.81
N GLU A 32 6.00 8.27 4.53
CA GLU A 32 6.24 9.66 4.89
C GLU A 32 6.37 10.56 3.65
N ILE A 33 7.10 10.09 2.63
CA ILE A 33 7.27 10.83 1.37
C ILE A 33 5.96 10.86 0.56
N ILE A 34 5.27 9.72 0.43
CA ILE A 34 4.07 9.59 -0.40
C ILE A 34 2.92 10.45 0.14
N TYR A 35 2.69 10.39 1.46
CA TYR A 35 1.56 11.07 2.09
C TYR A 35 1.92 12.46 2.63
N SER A 36 3.21 12.82 2.65
CA SER A 36 3.70 14.04 3.29
C SER A 36 3.28 14.14 4.76
N ILE A 37 3.30 13.01 5.47
CA ILE A 37 2.91 12.88 6.88
C ILE A 37 4.15 12.46 7.67
N SER A 38 4.33 12.98 8.89
CA SER A 38 5.47 12.61 9.74
C SER A 38 5.45 11.13 10.15
N HIS A 39 6.64 10.54 10.36
CA HIS A 39 6.81 9.14 10.79
C HIS A 39 5.84 8.69 11.88
N ARG A 40 5.76 9.47 12.96
CA ARG A 40 4.91 9.14 14.10
C ARG A 40 3.44 9.09 13.70
N LYS A 41 2.98 10.07 12.92
CA LYS A 41 1.58 10.18 12.54
C LYS A 41 1.19 9.13 11.51
N ILE A 42 2.07 8.82 10.55
CA ILE A 42 1.79 7.77 9.56
C ILE A 42 1.74 6.38 10.21
N ARG A 43 2.58 6.13 11.23
CA ARG A 43 2.51 4.91 12.04
C ARG A 43 1.17 4.79 12.76
N ASP A 44 0.76 5.82 13.49
CA ASP A 44 -0.50 5.81 14.23
C ASP A 44 -1.71 5.62 13.29
N LEU A 45 -1.68 6.22 12.08
CA LEU A 45 -2.71 6.04 11.05
C LEU A 45 -2.71 4.63 10.47
N ALA A 46 -1.54 4.07 10.16
CA ALA A 46 -1.44 2.71 9.63
C ALA A 46 -1.89 1.66 10.65
N GLU A 47 -1.60 1.86 11.94
CA GLU A 47 -2.09 1.02 13.04
C GLU A 47 -3.62 1.12 13.16
N ALA A 48 -4.18 2.33 13.15
CA ALA A 48 -5.63 2.54 13.19
C ALA A 48 -6.36 1.95 11.98
N ALA A 49 -5.74 2.00 10.80
CA ALA A 49 -6.26 1.40 9.58
C ALA A 49 -6.15 -0.14 9.54
N GLY A 50 -5.37 -0.75 10.44
CA GLY A 50 -5.02 -2.17 10.34
C GLY A 50 -4.13 -2.48 9.12
N ALA A 51 -3.41 -1.49 8.61
CA ALA A 51 -2.59 -1.58 7.40
C ALA A 51 -1.15 -2.07 7.65
N VAL A 52 -0.76 -2.25 8.92
CA VAL A 52 0.60 -2.67 9.29
C VAL A 52 0.79 -4.16 9.04
N TYR A 53 1.78 -4.49 8.21
CA TYR A 53 2.21 -5.86 7.93
C TYR A 53 3.63 -6.08 8.45
N ARG A 54 3.78 -7.03 9.38
CA ARG A 54 5.09 -7.41 9.95
C ARG A 54 5.52 -8.74 9.35
N PHE A 55 6.53 -8.72 8.49
CA PHE A 55 7.12 -9.95 7.94
C PHE A 55 8.04 -10.61 8.97
N ASN A 56 8.94 -9.82 9.55
CA ASN A 56 9.90 -10.21 10.60
C ASN A 56 9.96 -9.09 11.66
N ASP A 57 10.63 -9.32 12.80
CA ASP A 57 10.74 -8.33 13.89
C ASP A 57 11.36 -6.99 13.46
N VAL A 58 12.18 -6.99 12.41
CA VAL A 58 12.91 -5.81 11.92
C VAL A 58 12.19 -5.09 10.78
N ASN A 59 11.43 -5.82 9.96
CA ASN A 59 10.88 -5.29 8.71
C ASN A 59 9.36 -5.14 8.79
N VAL A 60 8.93 -3.90 8.97
CA VAL A 60 7.53 -3.50 8.96
C VAL A 60 7.19 -2.81 7.65
N ARG A 61 6.07 -3.20 7.05
CA ARG A 61 5.50 -2.61 5.83
C ARG A 61 4.10 -2.11 6.11
N ILE A 62 3.65 -1.16 5.31
CA ILE A 62 2.28 -0.66 5.28
C ILE A 62 1.63 -1.13 3.98
N ASN A 63 0.45 -1.73 4.06
CA ASN A 63 -0.39 -1.98 2.90
C ASN A 63 -1.07 -0.68 2.47
N LYS A 64 -0.61 -0.14 1.34
CA LYS A 64 -1.07 1.14 0.78
C LYS A 64 -2.58 1.14 0.51
N GLU A 65 -3.12 0.04 -0.02
CA GLU A 65 -4.53 -0.02 -0.41
C GLU A 65 -5.45 0.09 0.82
N ILE A 66 -5.10 -0.60 1.91
CA ILE A 66 -5.85 -0.54 3.18
C ILE A 66 -5.74 0.86 3.80
N LEU A 67 -4.55 1.45 3.76
CA LEU A 67 -4.34 2.80 4.28
C LEU A 67 -5.12 3.85 3.46
N ASP A 68 -5.07 3.78 2.12
CA ASP A 68 -5.78 4.68 1.23
C ASP A 68 -7.29 4.61 1.48
N GLU A 69 -7.86 3.40 1.57
CA GLU A 69 -9.29 3.19 1.88
C GLU A 69 -9.68 3.79 3.24
N TYR A 70 -8.80 3.68 4.24
CA TYR A 70 -9.02 4.29 5.54
C TYR A 70 -8.98 5.82 5.46
N LEU A 71 -8.04 6.40 4.71
CA LEU A 71 -7.88 7.84 4.56
C LEU A 71 -9.04 8.50 3.80
N GLU A 72 -9.64 7.80 2.83
CA GLU A 72 -10.82 8.28 2.09
C GLU A 72 -12.01 8.62 3.02
N ARG A 73 -12.09 8.02 4.21
CA ARG A 73 -13.12 8.35 5.21
C ARG A 73 -12.98 9.76 5.78
N PHE A 74 -11.78 10.34 5.68
CA PHE A 74 -11.47 11.71 6.09
C PHE A 74 -11.38 12.66 4.90
N ARG A 75 -11.72 12.20 3.68
CA ARG A 75 -11.72 13.04 2.50
C ARG A 75 -12.68 14.21 2.71
N LEU A 76 -12.16 15.43 2.53
CA LEU A 76 -12.98 16.62 2.59
C LEU A 76 -13.92 16.65 1.38
N PRO A 77 -15.17 17.12 1.54
CA PRO A 77 -16.06 17.34 0.41
C PRO A 77 -15.42 18.34 -0.55
N GLU A 78 -15.62 18.14 -1.85
CA GLU A 78 -15.10 19.03 -2.90
C GLU A 78 -15.56 20.48 -2.73
N ASN A 79 -16.68 20.68 -2.02
CA ASN A 79 -17.21 21.99 -1.67
C ASN A 79 -17.33 22.13 -0.13
N PRO A 80 -16.39 22.80 0.54
CA PRO A 80 -16.36 22.91 2.01
C PRO A 80 -17.54 23.72 2.61
N ASN A 81 -18.41 24.32 1.79
CA ASN A 81 -19.54 25.13 2.23
C ASN A 81 -20.87 24.36 2.39
N VAL A 82 -20.90 23.04 2.21
CA VAL A 82 -22.10 22.25 2.48
C VAL A 82 -22.17 21.99 3.99
N LYS A 83 -23.03 22.73 4.69
CA LYS A 83 -23.36 22.44 6.10
C LYS A 83 -24.06 21.08 6.18
N ILE A 84 -23.45 20.15 6.90
CA ILE A 84 -24.06 18.88 7.32
C ILE A 84 -25.05 19.16 8.46
#